data_AF-A0A1Q6QIM3-F1
#
_entry.id   AF-A0A1Q6QIM3-F1
#
_cell.length_a   1.000
_cell.length_b   1.000
_cell.length_c   1.000
_cell.angle_alpha   90.00
_cell.angle_beta   90.00
_cell.angle_gamma   90.00
#
_symmetry.space_group_name_H-M   'P 1'
#
loop_
_entity.id
_entity.type
_entity.pdbx_description
1 polymer ?
#
loop_
_entity_poly.entity_id
_entity_poly.type
_entity_poly.pdbx_seq_one_letter_code
_entity_poly.pdbx_strand_id
1 'polypeptide(L)'
;MSGTSADGVDAALCRITGHGTASKIEQLGFVFQPFSGEIRREILRLASGNSACAADFCKMNFLLGELYVQAVEALCAETGIRAEQIDLIGSHGQTFWHIPLPETYLGHSFRSTFQLGEGSVLAQRFGCLVVSRPWCGRSGTWRRTDWAHHWYPTASS
;
A
#
# COMPACT_ATOMS: atom_id res chain seq x y z
N MET A 1 -4.60 -0.62 -3.28
CA MET A 1 -3.59 -1.68 -3.52
C MET A 1 -3.31 -1.73 -5.01
N SER A 2 -2.09 -2.07 -5.42
CA SER A 2 -1.83 -2.42 -6.82
C SER A 2 -1.00 -3.70 -6.89
N GLY A 3 -1.48 -4.67 -7.66
CA GLY A 3 -0.85 -5.98 -7.81
C GLY A 3 0.42 -5.95 -8.65
N THR A 4 1.18 -7.04 -8.68
CA THR A 4 2.40 -7.16 -9.49
C THR A 4 2.14 -7.12 -10.99
N SER A 5 0.90 -7.34 -11.43
CA SER A 5 0.47 -7.17 -12.82
C SER A 5 0.42 -5.72 -13.27
N ALA A 6 0.45 -4.76 -12.33
CA ALA A 6 0.38 -3.33 -12.57
C ALA A 6 -0.79 -2.93 -13.48
N ASP A 7 -1.95 -3.57 -13.30
CA ASP A 7 -3.13 -3.31 -14.13
C ASP A 7 -3.88 -2.03 -13.68
N GLY A 8 -3.75 -1.66 -12.41
CA GLY A 8 -4.40 -0.49 -11.85
C GLY A 8 -4.38 -0.47 -10.32
N VAL A 9 -5.21 0.38 -9.75
CA VAL A 9 -5.35 0.60 -8.32
C VAL A 9 -6.72 0.10 -7.87
N ASP A 10 -6.72 -0.87 -6.96
CA ASP A 10 -7.89 -1.27 -6.20
C ASP A 10 -8.03 -0.35 -4.97
N ALA A 11 -9.17 0.32 -4.80
CA ALA A 11 -9.48 1.06 -3.59
C ALA A 11 -10.82 0.55 -3.01
N ALA A 12 -10.80 0.18 -1.73
CA ALA A 12 -11.97 -0.32 -1.01
C ALA A 12 -12.23 0.57 0.20
N LEU A 13 -13.49 0.98 0.37
CA LEU A 13 -13.94 1.69 1.55
C LEU A 13 -14.53 0.66 2.51
N CYS A 14 -13.99 0.58 3.70
CA CYS A 14 -14.44 -0.38 4.71
C CYS A 14 -14.82 0.34 5.99
N ARG A 15 -15.96 -0.04 6.57
CA ARG A 15 -16.31 0.28 7.95
C ARG A 15 -15.76 -0.81 8.84
N ILE A 16 -14.90 -0.42 9.77
CA ILE A 16 -14.35 -1.33 10.78
C ILE A 16 -14.98 -0.99 12.12
N THR A 17 -15.56 -1.98 12.80
CA THR A 17 -16.16 -1.82 14.13
C THR A 17 -15.68 -2.92 15.08
N GLY A 18 -15.76 -2.69 16.39
CA GLY A 18 -15.23 -3.62 17.39
C GLY A 18 -13.72 -3.45 17.61
N HIS A 19 -13.10 -4.40 18.31
CA HIS A 19 -11.68 -4.39 18.62
C HIS A 19 -11.13 -5.82 18.79
N GLY A 20 -9.83 -6.00 18.59
CA GLY A 20 -9.17 -7.30 18.72
C GLY A 20 -9.81 -8.37 17.82
N THR A 21 -10.08 -9.55 18.38
CA THR A 21 -10.71 -10.67 17.67
C THR A 21 -12.19 -10.47 17.38
N ALA A 22 -12.84 -9.49 18.00
CA ALA A 22 -14.24 -9.13 17.76
C ALA A 22 -14.40 -8.07 16.64
N SER A 23 -13.33 -7.70 15.95
CA SER A 23 -13.36 -6.73 14.87
C SER A 23 -14.19 -7.23 13.69
N LYS A 24 -15.12 -6.40 13.22
CA LYS A 24 -15.97 -6.64 12.05
C LYS A 24 -15.58 -5.66 10.95
N ILE A 25 -15.56 -6.16 9.72
CA ILE A 25 -15.26 -5.36 8.52
C ILE A 25 -16.46 -5.46 7.59
N GLU A 26 -17.01 -4.32 7.21
CA GLU A 26 -18.06 -4.18 6.22
C GLU A 26 -17.53 -3.34 5.06
N GLN A 27 -17.58 -3.89 3.84
CA GLN A 27 -17.19 -3.15 2.64
C GLN A 27 -18.35 -2.25 2.19
N LEU A 28 -18.13 -0.94 2.21
CA LEU A 28 -19.10 0.08 1.83
C LEU A 28 -19.02 0.44 0.34
N GLY A 29 -17.85 0.28 -0.27
CA GLY A 29 -17.63 0.59 -1.67
C GLY A 29 -16.31 0.07 -2.18
N PHE A 30 -16.19 -0.04 -3.50
CA PHE A 30 -14.97 -0.51 -4.16
C PHE A 30 -14.87 0.11 -5.55
N VAL A 31 -13.67 0.58 -5.89
CA VAL A 31 -13.33 1.04 -7.23
C VAL A 31 -12.05 0.39 -7.71
N PHE A 32 -12.00 0.15 -9.00
CA PHE A 32 -10.77 -0.19 -9.72
C PHE A 32 -10.43 0.94 -10.68
N GLN A 33 -9.28 1.57 -10.47
CA GLN A 33 -8.77 2.64 -11.32
C GLN A 33 -7.64 2.09 -12.22
N PRO A 34 -7.87 1.87 -13.52
CA PRO A 34 -6.86 1.29 -14.39
C PRO A 34 -5.68 2.26 -14.58
N PHE A 35 -4.46 1.70 -14.66
CA PHE A 35 -3.32 2.49 -15.10
C PHE A 35 -3.37 2.71 -16.62
N SER A 36 -2.83 3.85 -17.07
CA SER A 36 -2.60 4.04 -18.51
C SER A 36 -1.59 3.00 -19.01
N GLY A 37 -1.69 2.65 -20.30
CA GLY A 37 -0.76 1.69 -20.90
C GLY A 37 0.70 2.14 -20.81
N GLU A 38 0.95 3.45 -20.79
CA GLU A 38 2.29 4.03 -20.60
C GLU A 38 2.80 3.84 -19.17
N ILE A 39 1.99 4.18 -18.17
CA ILE A 39 2.32 4.01 -16.76
C ILE A 39 2.60 2.54 -16.46
N ARG A 40 1.73 1.65 -16.93
CA ARG A 40 1.89 0.20 -16.76
C ARG A 40 3.20 -0.31 -17.36
N ARG A 41 3.54 0.11 -18.59
CA ARG A 41 4.82 -0.27 -19.22
C ARG A 41 6.01 0.21 -18.41
N GLU A 42 5.96 1.43 -17.88
CA GLU A 42 7.07 1.98 -17.10
C GLU A 42 7.23 1.28 -15.75
N ILE A 43 6.13 0.98 -15.04
CA ILE A 43 6.16 0.17 -13.82
C ILE A 43 6.83 -1.19 -14.10
N LEU A 44 6.41 -1.87 -15.17
CA LEU A 44 6.98 -3.18 -15.53
C LEU A 44 8.45 -3.08 -15.92
N ARG A 45 8.86 -2.04 -16.65
CA ARG A 45 10.27 -1.80 -17.02
C ARG A 45 11.16 -1.62 -15.79
N LEU A 46 10.69 -0.86 -14.80
CA LEU A 46 11.40 -0.60 -13.55
C LEU A 46 11.39 -1.83 -12.62
N ALA A 47 10.32 -2.61 -12.62
CA ALA A 47 10.20 -3.84 -11.82
C ALA A 47 10.95 -5.04 -12.42
N SER A 48 11.34 -5.00 -13.71
CA SER A 48 12.03 -6.11 -14.37
C SER A 48 13.51 -6.25 -13.99
N GLY A 49 14.04 -5.40 -13.12
CA GLY A 49 15.47 -5.41 -12.74
C GLY A 49 16.40 -4.86 -13.81
N ASN A 50 15.85 -4.20 -14.85
CA ASN A 50 16.65 -3.50 -15.85
C ASN A 50 17.31 -2.24 -15.27
N SER A 51 18.25 -1.65 -16.01
CA SER A 51 18.90 -0.40 -15.61
C SER A 51 17.86 0.70 -15.35
N ALA A 52 17.89 1.22 -14.13
CA ALA A 52 17.11 2.36 -13.67
C ALA A 52 17.98 3.17 -12.72
N CYS A 53 17.79 4.47 -12.68
CA CYS A 53 18.49 5.33 -11.73
C CYS A 53 17.57 5.70 -10.56
N ALA A 54 18.16 6.17 -9.45
CA ALA A 54 17.40 6.61 -8.28
C ALA A 54 16.33 7.67 -8.62
N ALA A 55 16.58 8.52 -9.62
CA ALA A 55 15.63 9.53 -10.06
C ALA A 55 14.36 8.93 -10.68
N ASP A 56 14.44 7.76 -11.33
CA ASP A 56 13.27 7.09 -11.91
C ASP A 56 12.33 6.58 -10.82
N PHE A 57 12.89 5.94 -9.79
CA PHE A 57 12.12 5.48 -8.63
C PHE A 57 11.51 6.66 -7.85
N CYS A 58 12.23 7.79 -7.75
CA CYS A 58 11.69 9.00 -7.12
C CYS A 58 10.46 9.53 -7.87
N LYS A 59 10.56 9.72 -9.19
CA LYS A 59 9.45 10.15 -10.05
C LYS A 59 8.26 9.19 -9.94
N MET A 60 8.53 7.88 -10.05
CA MET A 60 7.50 6.86 -10.00
C MET A 60 6.81 6.79 -8.63
N ASN A 61 7.54 6.98 -7.53
CA ASN A 61 6.98 6.99 -6.17
C ASN A 61 5.91 8.08 -5.99
N PHE A 62 6.20 9.29 -6.47
CA PHE A 62 5.25 10.41 -6.41
C PHE A 62 4.10 10.24 -7.40
N LEU A 63 4.38 9.81 -8.63
CA LEU A 63 3.35 9.53 -9.63
C LEU A 63 2.33 8.50 -9.11
N LEU A 64 2.80 7.40 -8.52
CA LEU A 64 1.92 6.41 -7.90
C LEU A 64 1.11 6.98 -6.74
N GLY A 65 1.69 7.88 -5.94
CA GLY A 65 0.98 8.59 -4.88
C GLY A 65 -0.21 9.39 -5.43
N GLU A 66 -0.01 10.15 -6.51
CA GLU A 66 -1.09 10.91 -7.17
C GLU A 66 -2.15 10.00 -7.79
N LEU A 67 -1.77 8.88 -8.40
CA LEU A 67 -2.72 7.91 -8.94
C LEU A 67 -3.55 7.25 -7.83
N TYR A 68 -2.97 7.04 -6.65
CA TYR A 68 -3.71 6.53 -5.49
C TYR A 68 -4.67 7.57 -4.93
N VAL A 69 -4.29 8.85 -4.94
CA VAL A 69 -5.21 9.95 -4.62
C VAL A 69 -6.43 9.89 -5.54
N GLN A 70 -6.22 9.80 -6.85
CA GLN A 70 -7.32 9.73 -7.81
C GLN A 70 -8.25 8.53 -7.56
N ALA A 71 -7.69 7.36 -7.22
CA ALA A 71 -8.49 6.19 -6.90
C ALA A 71 -9.34 6.39 -5.62
N VAL A 72 -8.80 7.02 -4.59
CA VAL A 72 -9.55 7.33 -3.36
C VAL A 72 -10.60 8.41 -3.61
N GLU A 73 -10.31 9.42 -4.44
CA GLU A 73 -11.29 10.43 -4.84
C GLU A 73 -12.46 9.82 -5.62
N ALA A 74 -12.17 8.91 -6.56
CA ALA A 74 -13.19 8.16 -7.30
C ALA A 74 -14.08 7.33 -6.34
N LEU A 75 -13.47 6.66 -5.36
CA LEU A 75 -14.19 5.91 -4.34
C LEU A 75 -15.09 6.79 -3.47
N CYS A 76 -14.60 7.97 -3.07
CA CYS A 76 -15.38 8.96 -2.32
C CYS A 76 -16.59 9.44 -3.14
N ALA A 77 -16.38 9.73 -4.42
CA ALA A 77 -17.43 10.16 -5.33
C ALA A 77 -18.51 9.07 -5.52
N GLU A 78 -18.11 7.80 -5.66
CA GLU A 78 -19.04 6.68 -5.82
C GLU A 78 -19.85 6.39 -4.54
N THR A 79 -19.22 6.50 -3.37
CA THR A 79 -19.85 6.18 -2.09
C THR A 79 -20.56 7.37 -1.43
N GLY A 80 -20.35 8.58 -1.95
CA GLY A 80 -20.87 9.83 -1.35
C GLY A 80 -20.20 10.21 -0.03
N ILE A 81 -19.10 9.56 0.33
CA ILE A 81 -18.34 9.84 1.55
C ILE A 81 -17.41 11.02 1.29
N ARG A 82 -17.41 11.97 2.23
CA ARG A 82 -16.49 13.11 2.17
C ARG A 82 -15.11 12.70 2.69
N ALA A 83 -14.07 13.32 2.16
CA ALA A 83 -12.68 13.06 2.55
C ALA A 83 -12.46 13.18 4.07
N GLU A 84 -13.14 14.13 4.73
CA GLU A 84 -12.99 14.37 6.18
C GLU A 84 -13.63 13.26 7.04
N GLN A 85 -14.39 12.36 6.44
CA GLN A 85 -14.98 11.20 7.13
C GLN A 85 -14.07 9.96 7.05
N ILE A 86 -12.92 10.06 6.37
CA ILE A 86 -11.94 8.98 6.31
C ILE A 86 -11.01 9.09 7.51
N ASP A 87 -11.11 8.13 8.44
CA ASP A 87 -10.27 8.11 9.63
C ASP A 87 -8.81 7.71 9.32
N LEU A 88 -8.63 6.76 8.38
CA LEU A 88 -7.37 6.10 8.09
C LEU A 88 -7.33 5.61 6.63
N ILE A 89 -6.17 5.73 5.99
CA ILE A 89 -5.90 5.08 4.71
C ILE A 89 -4.80 4.03 4.88
N GLY A 90 -5.11 2.78 4.54
CA GLY A 90 -4.13 1.71 4.39
C GLY A 90 -3.64 1.62 2.94
N SER A 91 -2.36 1.89 2.68
CA SER A 91 -1.78 1.81 1.35
C SER A 91 -0.67 0.77 1.25
N HIS A 92 -0.94 -0.32 0.54
CA HIS A 92 0.08 -1.33 0.23
C HIS A 92 1.20 -0.79 -0.67
N GLY A 93 0.86 0.08 -1.61
CA GLY A 93 1.73 0.47 -2.71
C GLY A 93 1.79 -0.56 -3.85
N GLN A 94 2.68 -0.28 -4.81
CA GLN A 94 3.04 -1.14 -5.93
C GLN A 94 4.35 -1.85 -5.60
N THR A 95 4.38 -3.18 -5.67
CA THR A 95 5.63 -3.92 -5.50
C THR A 95 6.48 -3.85 -6.76
N PHE A 96 7.72 -3.38 -6.61
CA PHE A 96 8.75 -3.37 -7.65
C PHE A 96 9.76 -4.49 -7.45
N TRP A 97 10.09 -4.84 -6.20
CA TRP A 97 11.02 -5.92 -5.90
C TRP A 97 10.64 -6.68 -4.64
N HIS A 98 10.93 -7.98 -4.60
CA HIS A 98 10.63 -8.83 -3.46
C HIS A 98 11.70 -9.92 -3.29
N ILE A 99 12.34 -9.94 -2.12
CA ILE A 99 13.35 -10.92 -1.71
C ILE A 99 12.75 -11.72 -0.53
N PRO A 100 12.00 -12.81 -0.84
CA PRO A 100 11.30 -13.60 0.19
C PRO A 100 12.24 -14.51 0.99
N LEU A 101 13.33 -14.97 0.34
CA LEU A 101 14.33 -15.84 0.95
C LEU A 101 15.47 -14.98 1.52
N PRO A 102 16.12 -15.38 2.62
CA PRO A 102 17.26 -14.64 3.14
C PRO A 102 18.38 -14.56 2.09
N GLU A 103 18.81 -13.36 1.76
CA GLU A 103 19.97 -13.08 0.91
C GLU A 103 21.03 -12.33 1.72
N THR A 104 22.31 -12.58 1.42
CA THR A 104 23.44 -11.89 2.07
C THR A 104 23.92 -10.77 1.17
N TYR A 105 23.92 -9.54 1.69
CA TYR A 105 24.46 -8.38 0.99
C TYR A 105 25.26 -7.53 1.98
N LEU A 106 26.49 -7.19 1.59
CA LEU A 106 27.48 -6.50 2.42
C LEU A 106 27.69 -7.14 3.81
N GLY A 107 27.64 -8.47 3.88
CA GLY A 107 27.82 -9.22 5.14
C GLY A 107 26.59 -9.34 6.04
N HIS A 108 25.44 -8.80 5.62
CA HIS A 108 24.19 -8.88 6.37
C HIS A 108 23.18 -9.77 5.65
N SER A 109 22.53 -10.69 6.39
CA SER A 109 21.43 -11.50 5.86
C SER A 109 20.10 -10.80 6.10
N PHE A 110 19.30 -10.64 5.06
CA PHE A 110 17.99 -10.03 5.17
C PHE A 110 16.98 -10.63 4.19
N ARG A 111 15.71 -10.36 4.48
CA ARG A 111 14.60 -10.41 3.52
C ARG A 111 14.14 -8.97 3.32
N SER A 112 13.76 -8.62 2.10
CA SER A 112 13.35 -7.25 1.82
C SER A 112 12.25 -7.21 0.78
N THR A 113 11.51 -6.12 0.76
CA THR A 113 10.52 -5.88 -0.27
C THR A 113 10.44 -4.39 -0.53
N PHE A 114 10.25 -4.03 -1.80
CA PHE A 114 10.28 -2.66 -2.26
C PHE A 114 8.94 -2.28 -2.87
N GLN A 115 8.11 -1.73 -1.98
CA GLN A 115 7.00 -0.79 -2.14
C GLN A 115 7.32 0.46 -2.94
N LEU A 116 6.48 0.96 -3.86
CA LEU A 116 6.42 2.38 -4.23
C LEU A 116 4.99 2.92 -4.15
N GLY A 117 4.86 4.24 -3.98
CA GLY A 117 3.60 4.96 -3.78
C GLY A 117 3.65 5.80 -2.52
N GLU A 118 3.83 7.11 -2.71
CA GLU A 118 4.11 8.03 -1.60
C GLU A 118 2.90 8.21 -0.68
N GLY A 119 2.98 7.68 0.54
CA GLY A 119 1.93 7.80 1.54
C GLY A 119 1.72 9.24 2.01
N SER A 120 2.77 10.07 1.98
CA SER A 120 2.67 11.48 2.37
C SER A 120 1.79 12.29 1.43
N VAL A 121 1.74 11.93 0.14
CA VAL A 121 0.84 12.55 -0.85
C VAL A 121 -0.62 12.29 -0.48
N LEU A 122 -0.95 11.03 -0.13
CA LEU A 122 -2.27 10.67 0.37
C LEU A 122 -2.61 11.42 1.68
N ALA A 123 -1.68 11.45 2.63
CA ALA A 123 -1.90 12.09 3.93
C ALA A 123 -2.16 13.59 3.78
N GLN A 124 -1.37 14.25 2.91
CA GLN A 124 -1.55 15.66 2.59
C GLN A 124 -2.90 15.92 1.91
N ARG A 125 -3.33 15.05 1.00
CA ARG A 125 -4.58 15.25 0.24
C ARG A 125 -5.83 15.07 1.08
N PHE A 126 -5.87 14.03 1.92
CA PHE A 126 -7.06 13.63 2.67
C PHE A 126 -7.06 14.10 4.13
N GLY A 127 -5.94 14.63 4.62
CA GLY A 127 -5.85 15.16 5.99
C GLY A 127 -5.99 14.09 7.08
N CYS A 128 -5.76 12.82 6.74
CA CYS A 128 -5.90 11.69 7.65
C CYS A 128 -4.60 10.87 7.76
N LEU A 129 -4.56 9.98 8.74
CA LEU A 129 -3.41 9.10 8.94
C LEU A 129 -3.31 8.10 7.77
N VAL A 130 -2.10 7.93 7.25
CA VAL A 130 -1.80 6.95 6.20
C VAL A 130 -0.83 5.92 6.73
N VAL A 131 -1.25 4.66 6.76
CA VAL A 131 -0.37 3.52 7.02
C VAL A 131 0.06 2.96 5.67
N SER A 132 1.30 3.26 5.29
CA SER A 132 1.90 2.80 4.04
C SER A 132 3.00 1.76 4.29
N ARG A 133 3.21 0.86 3.32
CA ARG A 133 4.25 -0.19 3.37
C ARG A 133 4.30 -0.98 4.69
N PRO A 134 3.19 -1.56 5.17
CA PRO A 134 3.26 -2.48 6.30
C PRO A 134 4.06 -3.72 5.89
N TRP A 135 5.27 -3.84 6.45
CA TRP A 135 6.07 -5.04 6.30
C TRP A 135 5.47 -6.15 7.17
N CYS A 136 4.92 -7.17 6.53
CA CYS A 136 4.62 -8.42 7.22
C CYS A 136 5.93 -9.24 7.37
N GLY A 137 6.49 -9.24 8.58
CA GLY A 137 7.67 -10.02 8.93
C GLY A 137 7.39 -11.52 9.10
N ARG A 138 8.39 -12.33 8.69
CA ARG A 138 8.53 -13.81 8.79
C ARG A 138 7.92 -14.69 7.71
N SER A 139 6.78 -14.38 7.11
CA SER A 139 6.06 -15.33 6.24
C SER A 139 5.80 -14.88 4.80
N GLY A 140 6.13 -13.63 4.43
CA GLY A 140 5.95 -13.10 3.07
C GLY A 140 4.49 -13.14 2.57
N THR A 141 3.53 -13.39 3.45
CA THR A 141 2.10 -13.48 3.14
C THR A 141 1.33 -12.64 4.15
N TRP A 142 0.40 -11.82 3.66
CA TRP A 142 -0.60 -11.16 4.49
C TRP A 142 -1.47 -12.23 5.16
N ARG A 143 -1.13 -12.64 6.39
CA ARG A 143 -1.99 -13.51 7.18
C ARG A 143 -2.74 -12.68 8.20
N ARG A 144 -3.99 -13.10 8.46
CA ARG A 144 -4.94 -12.47 9.37
C ARG A 144 -4.39 -12.26 10.79
N THR A 145 -3.31 -12.95 11.16
CA THR A 145 -2.65 -12.93 12.47
C THR A 145 -1.69 -11.77 12.69
N ASP A 146 -1.24 -11.08 11.63
CA ASP A 146 -0.13 -10.12 11.76
C ASP A 146 -0.57 -8.76 12.32
N TRP A 147 -1.88 -8.44 12.26
CA TRP A 147 -2.45 -7.22 12.84
C TRP A 147 -2.55 -7.25 14.36
N ALA A 148 -2.65 -8.43 14.98
CA ALA A 148 -3.00 -8.56 16.40
C ALA A 148 -1.81 -8.30 17.35
N HIS A 149 -0.57 -8.40 16.86
CA HIS A 149 0.61 -8.40 17.73
C HIS A 149 1.36 -7.07 17.81
N HIS A 150 1.07 -6.08 16.97
CA HIS A 150 1.84 -4.83 16.92
C HIS A 150 1.19 -3.61 17.61
N TRP A 151 -0.01 -3.75 18.18
CA TRP A 151 -0.75 -2.64 18.80
C TRP A 151 -0.94 -2.72 20.31
N TYR A 152 -0.40 -3.75 20.98
CA TYR A 152 -0.39 -3.82 22.44
C TYR A 152 1.04 -3.62 22.95
N PRO A 153 1.33 -2.59 23.77
CA PRO A 153 2.49 -2.66 24.63
C PRO A 153 2.26 -3.87 25.54
N THR A 154 3.20 -4.82 25.52
CA THR A 154 3.27 -5.85 26.55
C THR A 154 3.35 -5.15 27.89
N ALA A 155 2.23 -5.16 28.63
CA ALA A 155 2.24 -4.79 30.03
C ALA A 155 3.16 -5.80 30.73
N SER A 156 4.29 -5.29 31.24
CA SER A 156 5.19 -6.01 32.11
C SER A 156 4.47 -6.38 33.41
N SER A 157 4.50 -7.67 33.76
CA SER A 157 4.37 -8.18 35.12
C SER A 157 5.42 -9.26 35.32
#